data_AF-A0A6N7HDU5-F1
#
_entry.id   AF-A0A6N7HDU5-F1
#
_cell.length_a   1.000
_cell.length_b   1.000
_cell.length_c   1.000
_cell.angle_alpha   90.00
_cell.angle_beta   90.00
_cell.angle_gamma   90.00
#
_symmetry.space_group_name_H-M   'P 1'
#
loop_
_entity.id
_entity.type
_entity.pdbx_description
1 polymer ?
#
loop_
_entity_poly.entity_id
_entity_poly.type
_entity_poly.pdbx_seq_one_letter_code
_entity_poly.pdbx_strand_id
1 'polypeptide(L)'
;MTGLSKAARRSQPRLSRLPQAERDRIGIEFHRARSTKGLSQRTLADHIGVTPAAISAVENGRIGMSLDRLTKAADLLGVDLPQLIQAGSSGPPGDHGLYPRTAGTDDVDWRAFPTPRLDAPLQGALSAFLDLGYHGATVRDIAARAGLSVPGLYHYYPNKHALLVELLRMTMDDIITRCRAARAEGTRTAERFAFLVECLALFHIHRRQFGLIAFSEMRSLGPEAHKRHLEDRRLVQDMVLDEVDRGRLEKVFLTPKPHEAARAVVATCMAIPQWFSEDGSSTAEEVAKQHVEIAFDIVRCPIRRRPNLEKRHSR
;
A
#
# COMPACT_ATOMS: atom_id res chain seq x y z
N MET A 1 6.45 -26.46 47.87
CA MET A 1 5.37 -27.01 47.03
C MET A 1 5.22 -26.08 45.84
N THR A 2 5.39 -26.44 44.56
CA THR A 2 5.65 -27.70 43.86
C THR A 2 6.34 -27.27 42.56
N GLY A 3 7.53 -27.80 42.28
CA GLY A 3 8.30 -27.44 41.09
C GLY A 3 7.62 -27.97 39.83
N LEU A 4 7.23 -27.08 38.92
CA LEU A 4 6.75 -27.46 37.59
C LEU A 4 7.89 -28.14 36.81
N SER A 5 7.64 -29.37 36.37
CA SER A 5 8.56 -30.23 35.61
C SER A 5 9.17 -29.54 34.38
N LYS A 6 10.42 -29.90 34.07
CA LYS A 6 11.16 -29.48 32.86
C LYS A 6 10.38 -29.73 31.54
N ALA A 7 9.43 -30.69 31.55
CA ALA A 7 8.54 -30.98 30.42
C ALA A 7 7.42 -29.94 30.25
N ALA A 8 6.90 -29.33 31.33
CA ALA A 8 5.86 -28.31 31.30
C ALA A 8 6.37 -26.94 30.78
N ARG A 9 7.69 -26.70 30.80
CA ARG A 9 8.31 -25.52 30.18
C ARG A 9 8.41 -25.61 28.65
N ARG A 10 8.27 -26.80 28.05
CA ARG A 10 8.45 -27.02 26.61
C ARG A 10 7.17 -26.87 25.78
N SER A 11 6.01 -26.71 26.41
CA SER A 11 4.70 -26.61 25.75
C SER A 11 4.06 -25.21 25.80
N GLN A 12 4.77 -24.17 26.26
CA GLN A 12 4.23 -22.80 26.19
C GLN A 12 4.22 -22.30 24.74
N PRO A 13 3.10 -21.72 24.25
CA PRO A 13 3.02 -21.19 22.90
C PRO A 13 4.10 -20.13 22.70
N ARG A 14 4.97 -20.34 21.72
CA ARG A 14 6.01 -19.37 21.36
C ARG A 14 5.38 -18.31 20.47
N LEU A 15 5.41 -17.06 20.90
CA LEU A 15 5.00 -15.88 20.12
C LEU A 15 5.78 -15.71 18.82
N SER A 16 6.94 -16.36 18.68
CA SER A 16 7.66 -16.44 17.41
C SER A 16 6.88 -17.17 16.30
N ARG A 17 5.78 -17.85 16.63
CA ARG A 17 4.85 -18.48 15.68
C ARG A 17 3.71 -17.56 15.23
N LEU A 18 3.54 -16.38 15.83
CA LEU A 18 2.53 -15.42 15.38
C LEU A 18 2.92 -14.86 13.99
N PRO A 19 1.92 -14.57 13.13
CA PRO A 19 2.14 -13.83 11.88
C PRO A 19 2.93 -12.53 12.13
N GLN A 20 3.82 -12.16 11.19
CA GLN A 20 4.66 -10.96 11.33
C GLN A 20 3.83 -9.70 11.63
N ALA A 21 2.66 -9.56 11.00
CA ALA A 21 1.75 -8.43 11.23
C ALA A 21 1.26 -8.34 12.69
N GLU A 22 1.01 -9.47 13.36
CA GLU A 22 0.63 -9.47 14.78
C GLU A 22 1.84 -9.14 15.66
N ARG A 23 3.03 -9.65 15.31
CA ARG A 23 4.28 -9.31 16.01
C ARG A 23 4.60 -7.83 15.94
N ASP A 24 4.38 -7.23 14.78
CA ASP A 24 4.53 -5.80 14.57
C ASP A 24 3.54 -5.04 15.47
N ARG A 25 2.24 -5.38 15.45
CA ARG A 25 1.22 -4.75 16.33
C ARG A 25 1.57 -4.81 17.82
N ILE A 26 2.08 -5.94 18.28
CA ILE A 26 2.55 -6.09 19.66
C ILE A 26 3.70 -5.12 19.95
N GLY A 27 4.70 -5.07 19.06
CA GLY A 27 5.82 -4.15 19.20
C GLY A 27 5.40 -2.67 19.23
N ILE A 28 4.44 -2.33 18.39
CA ILE A 28 3.84 -1.00 18.25
C ILE A 28 3.21 -0.54 19.56
N GLU A 29 2.33 -1.36 20.14
CA GLU A 29 1.63 -0.99 21.37
C GLU A 29 2.55 -0.97 22.58
N PHE A 30 3.56 -1.85 22.60
CA PHE A 30 4.62 -1.80 23.60
C PHE A 30 5.41 -0.49 23.52
N HIS A 31 5.79 -0.06 22.30
CA HIS A 31 6.48 1.19 22.10
C HIS A 31 5.63 2.38 22.54
N ARG A 32 4.35 2.41 22.15
CA ARG A 32 3.39 3.45 22.53
C ARG A 32 3.24 3.52 24.04
N ALA A 33 2.82 2.43 24.67
CA ALA A 33 2.53 2.38 26.10
C ALA A 33 3.77 2.73 26.94
N ARG A 34 4.95 2.29 26.52
CA ARG A 34 6.22 2.68 27.16
C ARG A 34 6.48 4.18 27.04
N SER A 35 6.31 4.74 25.84
CA SER A 35 6.57 6.16 25.58
C SER A 35 5.56 7.07 26.29
N THR A 36 4.29 6.69 26.35
CA THR A 36 3.24 7.39 27.11
C THR A 36 3.55 7.44 28.60
N LYS A 37 4.14 6.37 29.15
CA LYS A 37 4.60 6.34 30.55
C LYS A 37 5.94 7.04 30.78
N GLY A 38 6.55 7.63 29.75
CA GLY A 38 7.85 8.31 29.85
C GLY A 38 9.02 7.36 30.17
N LEU A 39 8.85 6.06 29.97
CA LEU A 39 9.87 5.07 30.30
C LEU A 39 10.87 4.93 29.15
N SER A 40 12.17 4.90 29.44
CA SER A 40 13.16 4.52 28.44
C SER A 40 13.14 3.00 28.19
N GLN A 41 13.60 2.54 27.02
CA GLN A 41 13.77 1.10 26.76
C GLN A 41 14.66 0.44 27.82
N ARG A 42 15.68 1.15 28.31
CA ARG A 42 16.58 0.68 29.36
C ARG A 42 15.87 0.52 30.70
N THR A 43 15.10 1.53 31.10
CA THR A 43 14.30 1.49 32.32
C THR A 43 13.33 0.32 32.31
N LEU A 44 12.58 0.13 31.22
CA LEU A 44 11.67 -1.01 31.10
C LEU A 44 12.44 -2.34 31.14
N ALA A 45 13.58 -2.43 30.46
CA ALA A 45 14.41 -3.63 30.44
C ALA A 45 14.88 -4.03 31.84
N ASP A 46 15.31 -3.06 32.65
CA ASP A 46 15.76 -3.27 34.02
C ASP A 46 14.61 -3.80 34.91
N HIS A 47 13.38 -3.28 34.74
CA HIS A 47 12.21 -3.71 35.52
C HIS A 47 11.80 -5.16 35.26
N ILE A 48 12.04 -5.70 34.06
CA ILE A 48 11.65 -7.07 33.70
C ILE A 48 12.85 -8.03 33.55
N GLY A 49 14.06 -7.57 33.89
CA GLY A 49 15.28 -8.38 33.87
C GLY A 49 15.70 -8.84 32.47
N VAL A 50 15.68 -7.94 31.49
CA VAL A 50 16.14 -8.19 30.11
C VAL A 50 17.11 -7.10 29.65
N THR A 51 17.69 -7.25 28.46
CA THR A 51 18.54 -6.21 27.87
C THR A 51 17.68 -5.14 27.16
N PRO A 52 18.15 -3.88 27.06
CA PRO A 52 17.47 -2.85 26.26
C PRO A 52 17.30 -3.27 24.79
N ALA A 53 18.24 -4.06 24.26
CA ALA A 53 18.15 -4.65 22.93
C ALA A 53 16.97 -5.62 22.78
N ALA A 54 16.60 -6.35 23.84
CA ALA A 54 15.43 -7.24 23.82
C ALA A 54 14.12 -6.44 23.77
N ILE A 55 14.03 -5.30 24.48
CA ILE A 55 12.90 -4.37 24.38
C ILE A 55 12.81 -3.79 22.97
N SER A 56 13.94 -3.30 22.45
CA SER A 56 14.02 -2.79 21.08
C SER A 56 13.62 -3.86 20.06
N ALA A 57 14.05 -5.12 20.23
CA ALA A 57 13.65 -6.21 19.35
C ALA A 57 12.13 -6.41 19.36
N VAL A 58 11.50 -6.47 20.53
CA VAL A 58 10.04 -6.57 20.66
C VAL A 58 9.34 -5.40 19.98
N GLU A 59 9.76 -4.15 20.24
CA GLU A 59 9.17 -2.95 19.64
C GLU A 59 9.29 -2.90 18.11
N ASN A 60 10.32 -3.54 17.55
CA ASN A 60 10.55 -3.64 16.12
C ASN A 60 9.97 -4.94 15.50
N GLY A 61 9.02 -5.60 16.18
CA GLY A 61 8.36 -6.80 15.67
C GLY A 61 9.24 -8.06 15.61
N ARG A 62 10.43 -8.00 16.22
CA ARG A 62 11.38 -9.11 16.36
C ARG A 62 11.26 -9.71 17.75
N ILE A 63 10.37 -10.68 17.92
CA ILE A 63 10.11 -11.25 19.24
C ILE A 63 11.23 -12.23 19.62
N GLY A 64 12.15 -11.78 20.49
CA GLY A 64 13.21 -12.58 21.11
C GLY A 64 12.99 -12.90 22.59
N MET A 65 11.83 -12.52 23.16
CA MET A 65 11.54 -12.59 24.60
C MET A 65 10.52 -13.70 24.91
N SER A 66 10.66 -14.35 26.08
CA SER A 66 9.71 -15.36 26.55
C SER A 66 8.34 -14.75 26.85
N LEU A 67 7.26 -15.51 26.65
CA LEU A 67 5.89 -15.07 26.90
C LEU A 67 5.70 -14.52 28.32
N ASP A 68 6.24 -15.18 29.35
CA ASP A 68 6.21 -14.70 30.74
C ASP A 68 6.77 -13.27 30.92
N ARG A 69 7.86 -12.95 30.22
CA ARG A 69 8.49 -11.63 30.30
C ARG A 69 7.74 -10.61 29.47
N LEU A 70 7.17 -11.03 28.34
CA LEU A 70 6.32 -10.17 27.53
C LEU A 70 5.05 -9.80 28.30
N THR A 71 4.42 -10.75 29.00
CA THR A 71 3.28 -10.50 29.89
C THR A 71 3.64 -9.52 31.00
N LYS A 72 4.77 -9.70 31.69
CA LYS A 72 5.24 -8.74 32.70
C LYS A 72 5.45 -7.33 32.15
N ALA A 73 6.03 -7.22 30.96
CA ALA A 73 6.15 -5.93 30.30
C ALA A 73 4.79 -5.35 29.93
N ALA A 74 3.85 -6.16 29.42
CA ALA A 74 2.48 -5.72 29.14
C ALA A 74 1.80 -5.18 30.40
N ASP A 75 1.89 -5.89 31.52
CA ASP A 75 1.31 -5.49 32.82
C ASP A 75 1.90 -4.16 33.30
N LEU A 76 3.23 -4.02 33.27
CA LEU A 76 3.91 -2.77 33.63
C LEU A 76 3.53 -1.60 32.73
N LEU A 77 3.26 -1.88 31.46
CA LEU A 77 2.84 -0.88 30.49
C LEU A 77 1.33 -0.62 30.50
N GLY A 78 0.54 -1.46 31.18
CA GLY A 78 -0.92 -1.40 31.14
C GLY A 78 -1.50 -1.81 29.78
N VAL A 79 -0.81 -2.71 29.06
CA VAL A 79 -1.24 -3.24 27.76
C VAL A 79 -1.98 -4.56 27.99
N ASP A 80 -3.22 -4.67 27.54
CA ASP A 80 -3.94 -5.95 27.52
C ASP A 80 -3.44 -6.83 26.37
N LEU A 81 -2.40 -7.61 26.65
CA LEU A 81 -1.75 -8.46 25.65
C LEU A 81 -2.70 -9.54 25.07
N PRO A 82 -3.56 -10.24 25.86
CA PRO A 82 -4.61 -11.09 25.32
C PRO A 82 -5.54 -10.39 24.34
N GLN A 83 -6.03 -9.19 24.67
CA GLN A 83 -6.87 -8.42 23.76
C GLN A 83 -6.10 -8.00 22.50
N LEU A 84 -4.81 -7.68 22.61
CA LEU A 84 -3.97 -7.32 21.46
C LEU A 84 -3.77 -8.48 20.47
N ILE A 85 -3.60 -9.69 21.00
CA ILE A 85 -3.46 -10.92 20.20
C ILE A 85 -4.81 -11.27 19.56
N GLN A 86 -5.92 -11.10 20.29
CA GLN A 86 -7.27 -11.33 19.76
C GLN A 86 -7.68 -10.27 18.73
N ALA A 87 -7.29 -9.02 18.89
CA ALA A 87 -7.44 -7.97 17.87
C ALA A 87 -6.60 -8.24 16.61
N GLY A 88 -5.73 -9.26 16.61
CA GLY A 88 -5.04 -9.77 15.44
C GLY A 88 -5.98 -10.27 14.33
N SER A 89 -7.20 -10.71 14.69
CA SER A 89 -8.22 -11.19 13.74
C SER A 89 -9.12 -10.08 13.18
N SER A 90 -8.98 -8.84 13.65
CA SER A 90 -9.61 -7.64 13.08
C SER A 90 -8.53 -6.67 12.57
N GLY A 91 -8.73 -6.07 11.40
CA GLY A 91 -7.81 -5.08 10.85
C GLY A 91 -7.69 -3.82 11.75
N PRO A 92 -6.66 -2.98 11.57
CA PRO A 92 -6.52 -1.76 12.36
C PRO A 92 -7.74 -0.83 12.18
N PRO A 93 -8.14 -0.08 13.22
CA PRO A 93 -9.29 0.83 13.19
C PRO A 93 -8.95 2.07 12.37
N GLY A 94 -9.72 2.29 11.30
CA GLY A 94 -9.60 3.46 10.43
C GLY A 94 -9.91 3.08 8.99
N ASP A 95 -11.08 3.47 8.52
CA ASP A 95 -11.47 3.46 7.10
C ASP A 95 -10.61 4.50 6.34
N HIS A 96 -9.33 4.18 6.18
CA HIS A 96 -8.32 5.01 5.51
C HIS A 96 -7.94 4.34 4.20
N GLY A 97 -8.85 4.38 3.24
CA GLY A 97 -8.54 4.14 1.83
C GLY A 97 -8.68 5.43 1.04
N LEU A 98 -8.06 5.50 -0.14
CA LEU A 98 -8.40 6.51 -1.15
C LEU A 98 -9.89 6.39 -1.58
N TYR A 99 -10.50 5.23 -1.28
CA TYR A 99 -11.92 4.91 -1.31
C TYR A 99 -12.30 4.10 -0.04
N PRO A 100 -13.57 4.12 0.41
CA PRO A 100 -14.04 3.19 1.43
C PRO A 100 -13.82 1.75 0.96
N ARG A 101 -13.26 0.89 1.82
CA ARG A 101 -13.01 -0.53 1.49
C ARG A 101 -14.31 -1.31 1.15
N THR A 102 -15.46 -0.70 1.40
CA THR A 102 -16.82 -1.22 1.19
C THR A 102 -17.46 -0.81 -0.15
N ALA A 103 -16.83 0.05 -0.96
CA ALA A 103 -17.41 0.43 -2.25
C ALA A 103 -17.35 -0.77 -3.22
N GLY A 104 -18.53 -1.21 -3.70
CA GLY A 104 -18.60 -2.20 -4.78
C GLY A 104 -17.96 -1.65 -6.06
N THR A 105 -17.52 -2.51 -6.96
CA THR A 105 -16.95 -2.10 -8.27
C THR A 105 -17.89 -1.22 -9.10
N ASP A 106 -19.18 -1.31 -8.82
CA ASP A 106 -20.26 -0.64 -9.57
C ASP A 106 -20.49 0.82 -9.11
N ASP A 107 -19.89 1.24 -8.00
CA ASP A 107 -20.07 2.58 -7.39
C ASP A 107 -18.85 3.50 -7.58
N VAL A 108 -17.83 3.02 -8.31
CA VAL A 108 -16.59 3.76 -8.55
C VAL A 108 -16.60 4.35 -9.95
N ASP A 109 -16.81 5.67 -10.04
CA ASP A 109 -16.44 6.42 -11.24
C ASP A 109 -14.91 6.42 -11.37
N TRP A 110 -14.40 5.51 -12.18
CA TRP A 110 -12.97 5.28 -12.35
C TRP A 110 -12.26 6.40 -13.12
N ARG A 111 -13.00 7.29 -13.80
CA ARG A 111 -12.47 8.49 -14.45
C ARG A 111 -12.42 9.70 -13.52
N ALA A 112 -13.20 9.71 -12.44
CA ALA A 112 -13.18 10.80 -11.46
C ALA A 112 -12.03 10.62 -10.46
N PHE A 113 -11.18 11.64 -10.31
CA PHE A 113 -10.06 11.65 -9.36
C PHE A 113 -10.23 12.73 -8.28
N PRO A 114 -11.18 12.56 -7.34
CA PRO A 114 -11.32 13.50 -6.22
C PRO A 114 -10.06 13.51 -5.36
N THR A 115 -9.85 14.62 -4.65
CA THR A 115 -8.72 14.75 -3.72
C THR A 115 -8.70 13.56 -2.74
N PRO A 116 -7.54 12.88 -2.59
CA PRO A 116 -7.34 11.83 -1.60
C PRO A 116 -7.81 12.26 -0.21
N ARG A 117 -8.62 11.43 0.45
CA ARG A 117 -8.87 11.61 1.89
C ARG A 117 -7.75 10.91 2.67
N LEU A 118 -6.68 11.65 2.93
CA LEU A 118 -5.61 11.22 3.83
C LEU A 118 -5.89 11.74 5.24
N ASP A 119 -5.56 10.96 6.25
CA ASP A 119 -5.43 11.49 7.60
C ASP A 119 -4.21 12.44 7.69
N ALA A 120 -4.17 13.28 8.73
CA ALA A 120 -3.10 14.26 8.91
C ALA A 120 -1.70 13.61 8.95
N PRO A 121 -1.47 12.48 9.66
CA PRO A 121 -0.21 11.73 9.59
C PRO A 121 0.24 11.35 8.17
N LEU A 122 -0.64 10.75 7.36
CA LEU A 122 -0.33 10.29 6.00
C LEU A 122 -0.09 11.48 5.07
N GLN A 123 -0.85 12.56 5.23
CA GLN A 123 -0.62 13.79 4.47
C GLN A 123 0.75 14.40 4.81
N GLY A 124 1.10 14.48 6.10
CA GLY A 124 2.40 14.93 6.55
C GLY A 124 3.54 14.03 6.05
N ALA A 125 3.32 12.71 6.02
CA ALA A 125 4.29 11.73 5.54
C ALA A 125 4.50 11.82 4.03
N LEU A 126 3.42 11.90 3.24
CA LEU A 126 3.47 12.08 1.80
C LEU A 126 4.29 13.33 1.44
N SER A 127 3.96 14.45 2.08
CA SER A 127 4.67 15.71 1.90
C SER A 127 6.16 15.58 2.27
N ALA A 128 6.48 15.01 3.44
CA ALA A 128 7.87 14.84 3.88
C ALA A 128 8.69 13.94 2.93
N PHE A 129 8.10 12.84 2.46
CA PHE A 129 8.79 11.90 1.58
C PHE A 129 9.02 12.46 0.18
N LEU A 130 8.10 13.28 -0.34
CA LEU A 130 8.29 13.95 -1.64
C LEU A 130 9.43 14.98 -1.60
N ASP A 131 9.53 15.74 -0.51
CA ASP A 131 10.53 16.81 -0.42
C ASP A 131 11.93 16.31 0.02
N LEU A 132 11.97 15.36 0.96
CA LEU A 132 13.22 14.95 1.64
C LEU A 132 13.65 13.53 1.27
N GLY A 133 12.84 12.78 0.53
CA GLY A 133 12.99 11.34 0.35
C GLY A 133 12.65 10.56 1.62
N TYR A 134 12.37 9.25 1.50
CA TYR A 134 12.02 8.44 2.66
C TYR A 134 13.14 8.39 3.70
N HIS A 135 14.39 8.25 3.26
CA HIS A 135 15.54 8.15 4.18
C HIS A 135 15.87 9.49 4.83
N GLY A 136 15.73 10.61 4.12
CA GLY A 136 15.99 11.96 4.64
C GLY A 136 14.92 12.47 5.60
N ALA A 137 13.64 12.13 5.37
CA ALA A 137 12.55 12.53 6.25
C ALA A 137 12.66 11.91 7.66
N THR A 138 12.53 12.74 8.70
CA THR A 138 12.45 12.27 10.09
C THR A 138 11.00 12.20 10.58
N VAL A 139 10.76 11.43 11.65
CA VAL A 139 9.45 11.39 12.33
C VAL A 139 9.03 12.78 12.83
N ARG A 140 10.00 13.63 13.20
CA ARG A 140 9.74 15.01 13.62
C ARG A 140 9.27 15.88 12.45
N ASP A 141 9.87 15.73 11.27
CA ASP A 141 9.44 16.46 10.07
C ASP A 141 7.99 16.09 9.69
N ILE A 142 7.67 14.80 9.75
CA ILE A 142 6.32 14.29 9.48
C ILE A 142 5.33 14.85 10.50
N ALA A 143 5.64 14.78 11.79
CA ALA A 143 4.76 15.28 12.84
C ALA A 143 4.50 16.79 12.67
N ALA A 144 5.55 17.57 12.38
CA ALA A 144 5.44 19.00 12.13
C ALA A 144 4.52 19.31 10.93
N ARG A 145 4.69 18.61 9.81
CA ARG A 145 3.84 18.77 8.61
C ARG A 145 2.40 18.31 8.84
N ALA A 146 2.20 17.32 9.70
CA ALA A 146 0.89 16.82 10.10
C ALA A 146 0.18 17.72 11.15
N GLY A 147 0.84 18.75 11.68
CA GLY A 147 0.31 19.56 12.78
C GLY A 147 0.18 18.78 14.10
N LEU A 148 1.01 17.75 14.30
CA LEU A 148 0.99 16.85 15.45
C LEU A 148 2.29 16.93 16.26
N SER A 149 2.23 16.53 17.52
CA SER A 149 3.42 16.18 18.29
C SER A 149 3.94 14.80 17.85
N VAL A 150 5.23 14.52 18.10
CA VAL A 150 5.79 13.18 17.80
C VAL A 150 5.05 12.06 18.57
N PRO A 151 4.74 12.18 19.87
CA PRO A 151 3.87 11.22 20.56
C PRO A 151 2.47 11.13 19.93
N GLY A 152 1.91 12.25 19.49
CA GLY A 152 0.62 12.30 18.80
C GLY A 152 0.64 11.56 17.47
N LEU A 153 1.73 11.64 16.69
CA LEU A 153 1.90 10.86 15.46
C LEU A 153 1.94 9.36 15.76
N TYR A 154 2.62 8.95 16.84
CA TYR A 154 2.67 7.55 17.29
C TYR A 154 1.33 7.00 17.79
N HIS A 155 0.36 7.87 18.08
CA HIS A 155 -1.03 7.46 18.34
C HIS A 155 -1.74 6.94 17.07
N TYR A 156 -1.28 7.31 15.87
CA TYR A 156 -1.85 6.82 14.62
C TYR A 156 -0.95 5.76 13.98
N TYR A 157 0.32 6.10 13.80
CA TYR A 157 1.28 5.25 13.11
C TYR A 157 2.51 5.02 13.96
N PRO A 158 2.90 3.77 14.18
CA PRO A 158 3.93 3.42 15.15
C PRO A 158 5.35 3.82 14.78
N ASN A 159 5.60 4.02 13.49
CA ASN A 159 6.92 4.33 12.96
C ASN A 159 6.79 4.88 11.55
N LYS A 160 7.86 5.50 11.08
CA LYS A 160 7.97 6.04 9.71
C LYS A 160 7.70 4.99 8.63
N HIS A 161 8.07 3.73 8.90
CA HIS A 161 7.89 2.64 7.95
C HIS A 161 6.42 2.30 7.72
N ALA A 162 5.61 2.28 8.78
CA ALA A 162 4.17 2.01 8.69
C ALA A 162 3.45 3.05 7.83
N LEU A 163 3.85 4.32 7.90
CA LEU A 163 3.33 5.38 7.02
C LEU A 163 3.65 5.12 5.55
N LEU A 164 4.89 4.74 5.22
CA LEU A 164 5.28 4.40 3.85
C LEU A 164 4.50 3.19 3.34
N VAL A 165 4.41 2.13 4.14
CA VAL A 165 3.67 0.92 3.79
C VAL A 165 2.21 1.26 3.50
N GLU A 166 1.59 2.08 4.36
CA GLU A 166 0.18 2.43 4.21
C GLU A 166 -0.07 3.31 2.97
N LEU A 167 0.76 4.32 2.71
CA LEU A 167 0.67 5.12 1.48
C LEU A 167 0.75 4.25 0.22
N LEU A 168 1.71 3.32 0.17
CA LEU A 168 1.88 2.43 -0.99
C LEU A 168 0.74 1.42 -1.11
N ARG A 169 0.23 0.91 0.02
CA ARG A 169 -0.92 0.01 0.05
C ARG A 169 -2.18 0.71 -0.46
N MET A 170 -2.48 1.92 0.03
CA MET A 170 -3.62 2.72 -0.43
C MET A 170 -3.53 3.05 -1.92
N THR A 171 -2.33 3.34 -2.41
CA THR A 171 -2.06 3.59 -3.84
C THR A 171 -2.42 2.39 -4.70
N MET A 172 -2.00 1.18 -4.26
CA MET A 172 -2.32 -0.06 -4.98
C MET A 172 -3.81 -0.41 -4.91
N ASP A 173 -4.45 -0.23 -3.75
CA ASP A 173 -5.89 -0.44 -3.61
C ASP A 173 -6.68 0.47 -4.57
N ASP A 174 -6.32 1.76 -4.70
CA ASP A 174 -6.97 2.72 -5.62
C ASP A 174 -6.84 2.27 -7.09
N ILE A 175 -5.62 2.03 -7.57
CA ILE A 175 -5.41 1.64 -8.98
C ILE A 175 -6.07 0.28 -9.30
N ILE A 176 -6.03 -0.68 -8.38
CA ILE A 176 -6.67 -1.99 -8.58
C ILE A 176 -8.18 -1.82 -8.68
N THR A 177 -8.77 -1.01 -7.80
CA THR A 177 -10.21 -0.78 -7.76
C THR A 177 -10.69 -0.09 -9.04
N ARG A 178 -10.00 0.96 -9.47
CA ARG A 178 -10.31 1.66 -10.73
C ARG A 178 -10.12 0.79 -11.95
N CYS A 179 -9.05 0.00 -12.03
CA CYS A 179 -8.83 -0.93 -13.14
C CYS A 179 -9.95 -1.99 -13.22
N ARG A 180 -10.45 -2.47 -12.07
CA ARG A 180 -11.60 -3.39 -12.05
C ARG A 180 -12.87 -2.73 -12.58
N ALA A 181 -13.18 -1.51 -12.13
CA ALA A 181 -14.34 -0.74 -12.59
C ALA A 181 -14.24 -0.42 -14.10
N ALA A 182 -13.09 0.06 -14.56
CA ALA A 182 -12.80 0.34 -15.97
C ALA A 182 -12.97 -0.90 -16.86
N ARG A 183 -12.46 -2.05 -16.40
CA ARG A 183 -12.63 -3.33 -17.10
C ARG A 183 -14.09 -3.81 -17.11
N ALA A 184 -14.86 -3.54 -16.05
CA ALA A 184 -16.27 -3.91 -15.94
C ALA A 184 -17.19 -3.07 -16.85
N GLU A 185 -16.87 -1.79 -17.07
CA GLU A 185 -17.62 -0.90 -17.97
C GLU A 185 -17.54 -1.34 -19.44
N GLY A 186 -16.42 -1.94 -19.85
CA GLY A 186 -16.19 -2.38 -21.22
C GLY A 186 -16.97 -3.64 -21.60
N THR A 187 -17.71 -3.59 -22.71
CA THR A 187 -18.51 -4.74 -23.19
C THR A 187 -17.73 -5.63 -24.15
N ARG A 188 -16.81 -5.05 -24.92
CA ARG A 188 -15.94 -5.76 -25.88
C ARG A 188 -14.50 -5.76 -25.41
N THR A 189 -13.73 -6.75 -25.81
CA THR A 189 -12.31 -6.89 -25.40
C THR A 189 -11.46 -5.67 -25.77
N ALA A 190 -11.66 -5.07 -26.95
CA ALA A 190 -10.97 -3.83 -27.31
C ALA A 190 -11.40 -2.61 -26.47
N GLU A 191 -12.66 -2.56 -26.00
CA GLU A 191 -13.12 -1.51 -25.08
C GLU A 191 -12.54 -1.70 -23.68
N ARG A 192 -12.57 -2.92 -23.14
CA ARG A 192 -11.96 -3.24 -21.84
C ARG A 192 -10.48 -2.92 -21.81
N PHE A 193 -9.76 -3.27 -22.88
CA PHE A 193 -8.35 -2.91 -23.04
C PHE A 193 -8.16 -1.39 -23.07
N ALA A 194 -8.93 -0.66 -23.89
CA ALA A 194 -8.84 0.81 -23.95
C ALA A 194 -9.09 1.46 -22.58
N PHE A 195 -10.14 1.04 -21.87
CA PHE A 195 -10.48 1.59 -20.57
C PHE A 195 -9.44 1.27 -19.49
N LEU A 196 -8.83 0.08 -19.52
CA LEU A 196 -7.69 -0.22 -18.64
C LEU A 196 -6.52 0.73 -18.91
N VAL A 197 -6.17 0.97 -20.17
CA VAL A 197 -5.06 1.88 -20.53
C VAL A 197 -5.38 3.33 -20.16
N GLU A 198 -6.60 3.79 -20.45
CA GLU A 198 -7.08 5.11 -20.07
C GLU A 198 -7.04 5.29 -18.55
N CYS A 199 -7.54 4.31 -17.79
CA CYS A 199 -7.51 4.30 -16.33
C CYS A 199 -6.08 4.39 -15.79
N LEU A 200 -5.15 3.60 -16.32
CA LEU A 200 -3.75 3.62 -15.90
C LEU A 200 -3.10 4.98 -16.20
N ALA A 201 -3.36 5.56 -17.38
CA ALA A 201 -2.82 6.85 -17.74
C ALA A 201 -3.35 7.97 -16.84
N LEU A 202 -4.68 8.08 -16.69
CA LEU A 202 -5.31 9.07 -15.82
C LEU A 202 -4.88 8.90 -14.36
N PHE A 203 -4.76 7.67 -13.87
CA PHE A 203 -4.27 7.40 -12.51
C PHE A 203 -2.86 7.96 -12.31
N HIS A 204 -1.94 7.68 -13.23
CA HIS A 204 -0.57 8.17 -13.10
C HIS A 204 -0.45 9.70 -13.26
N ILE A 205 -1.42 10.35 -13.91
CA ILE A 205 -1.50 11.81 -13.99
C ILE A 205 -2.07 12.41 -12.70
N HIS A 206 -3.28 12.00 -12.29
CA HIS A 206 -3.97 12.61 -11.15
C HIS A 206 -3.48 12.14 -9.78
N ARG A 207 -2.86 10.95 -9.70
CA ARG A 207 -2.19 10.43 -8.49
C ARG A 207 -0.68 10.54 -8.57
N ARG A 208 -0.15 11.51 -9.33
CA ARG A 208 1.29 11.68 -9.62
C ARG A 208 2.17 11.56 -8.38
N GLN A 209 1.80 12.24 -7.30
CA GLN A 209 2.52 12.24 -6.02
C GLN A 209 2.70 10.82 -5.46
N PHE A 210 1.66 10.00 -5.47
CA PHE A 210 1.74 8.60 -5.02
C PHE A 210 2.58 7.74 -5.97
N GLY A 211 2.45 7.96 -7.28
CA GLY A 211 3.26 7.30 -8.30
C GLY A 211 4.75 7.57 -8.13
N LEU A 212 5.14 8.81 -7.79
CA LEU A 212 6.53 9.19 -7.51
C LEU A 212 7.07 8.47 -6.29
N ILE A 213 6.32 8.43 -5.18
CA ILE A 213 6.71 7.69 -3.97
C ILE A 213 6.84 6.19 -4.25
N ALA A 214 5.90 5.59 -4.98
CA ALA A 214 5.97 4.18 -5.37
C ALA A 214 7.21 3.89 -6.23
N PHE A 215 7.57 4.81 -7.14
CA PHE A 215 8.75 4.67 -7.97
C PHE A 215 10.06 4.81 -7.16
N SER A 216 10.17 5.80 -6.28
CA SER A 216 11.42 6.13 -5.61
C SER A 216 11.67 5.35 -4.31
N GLU A 217 10.63 5.00 -3.56
CA GLU A 217 10.73 4.51 -2.18
C GLU A 217 10.32 3.04 -1.98
N MET A 218 9.83 2.34 -3.01
CA MET A 218 9.50 0.92 -2.91
C MET A 218 10.67 0.06 -2.41
N ARG A 219 11.92 0.44 -2.75
CA ARG A 219 13.16 -0.19 -2.27
C ARG A 219 13.35 -0.12 -0.75
N SER A 220 12.64 0.77 -0.07
CA SER A 220 12.71 0.97 1.37
C SER A 220 11.66 0.16 2.14
N LEU A 221 10.84 -0.64 1.42
CA LEU A 221 9.92 -1.59 2.01
C LEU A 221 10.64 -2.78 2.66
N GLY A 222 10.12 -3.26 3.79
CA GLY A 222 10.55 -4.53 4.37
C GLY A 222 10.09 -5.71 3.50
N PRO A 223 10.70 -6.91 3.64
CA PRO A 223 10.47 -8.03 2.72
C PRO A 223 9.00 -8.40 2.49
N GLU A 224 8.19 -8.43 3.54
CA GLU A 224 6.77 -8.79 3.46
C GLU A 224 5.91 -7.70 2.81
N ALA A 225 6.21 -6.43 3.06
CA ALA A 225 5.50 -5.33 2.43
C ALA A 225 5.89 -5.22 0.94
N HIS A 226 7.19 -5.41 0.65
CA HIS A 226 7.71 -5.44 -0.71
C HIS A 226 7.09 -6.57 -1.53
N LYS A 227 7.01 -7.79 -0.97
CA LYS A 227 6.37 -8.93 -1.62
C LYS A 227 4.91 -8.63 -1.97
N ARG A 228 4.12 -8.14 -1.00
CA ARG A 228 2.71 -7.77 -1.22
C ARG A 228 2.55 -6.70 -2.31
N HIS A 229 3.38 -5.66 -2.26
CA HIS A 229 3.36 -4.61 -3.29
C HIS A 229 3.69 -5.15 -4.69
N LEU A 230 4.62 -6.12 -4.81
CA LEU A 230 4.89 -6.79 -6.08
C LEU A 230 3.72 -7.66 -6.55
N GLU A 231 3.03 -8.35 -5.64
CA GLU A 231 1.82 -9.14 -5.95
C GLU A 231 0.70 -8.23 -6.48
N ASP A 232 0.48 -7.08 -5.86
CA ASP A 232 -0.51 -6.09 -6.29
C ASP A 232 -0.17 -5.51 -7.67
N ARG A 233 1.11 -5.17 -7.91
CA ARG A 233 1.58 -4.69 -9.22
C ARG A 233 1.39 -5.74 -10.30
N ARG A 234 1.64 -7.01 -9.97
CA ARG A 234 1.42 -8.13 -10.87
C ARG A 234 -0.06 -8.28 -11.20
N LEU A 235 -0.96 -8.09 -10.24
CA LEU A 235 -2.40 -8.16 -10.48
C LEU A 235 -2.86 -7.12 -11.52
N VAL A 236 -2.38 -5.88 -11.44
CA VAL A 236 -2.66 -4.85 -12.47
C VAL A 236 -2.08 -5.23 -13.83
N GLN A 237 -0.84 -5.72 -13.86
CA GLN A 237 -0.18 -6.19 -15.09
C GLN A 237 -0.95 -7.34 -15.75
N ASP A 238 -1.44 -8.28 -14.95
CA ASP A 238 -2.18 -9.46 -15.40
C ASP A 238 -3.56 -9.07 -15.95
N MET A 239 -4.24 -8.04 -15.42
CA MET A 239 -5.48 -7.52 -16.01
C MET A 239 -5.30 -7.04 -17.46
N VAL A 240 -4.20 -6.33 -17.74
CA VAL A 240 -3.88 -5.87 -19.10
C VAL A 240 -3.53 -7.06 -19.98
N LEU A 241 -2.71 -7.98 -19.48
CA LEU A 241 -2.33 -9.19 -20.22
C LEU A 241 -3.54 -10.06 -20.57
N ASP A 242 -4.48 -10.25 -19.65
CA ASP A 242 -5.71 -11.00 -19.88
C ASP A 242 -6.48 -10.46 -21.09
N GLU A 243 -6.65 -9.14 -21.19
CA GLU A 243 -7.37 -8.54 -22.33
C GLU A 243 -6.56 -8.61 -23.62
N VAL A 244 -5.22 -8.56 -23.54
CA VAL A 244 -4.35 -8.81 -24.70
C VAL A 244 -4.51 -10.25 -25.21
N ASP A 245 -4.48 -11.24 -24.31
CA ASP A 245 -4.63 -12.66 -24.67
C ASP A 245 -6.03 -12.97 -25.20
N ARG A 246 -7.08 -12.44 -24.56
CA ARG A 246 -8.45 -12.51 -25.08
C ARG A 246 -8.54 -11.90 -26.48
N GLY A 247 -7.95 -10.73 -26.67
CA GLY A 247 -8.01 -10.05 -27.96
C GLY A 247 -7.24 -10.78 -29.05
N ARG A 248 -6.19 -11.53 -28.71
CA ARG A 248 -5.52 -12.45 -29.64
C ARG A 248 -6.40 -13.64 -30.01
N LEU A 249 -7.06 -14.28 -29.02
CA LEU A 249 -7.99 -15.38 -29.25
C LEU A 249 -9.14 -14.95 -30.17
N GLU A 250 -9.68 -13.75 -29.96
CA GLU A 250 -10.73 -13.13 -30.77
C GLU A 250 -10.23 -12.55 -32.11
N LYS A 251 -8.91 -12.58 -32.37
CA LYS A 251 -8.26 -12.01 -33.56
C LYS A 251 -8.52 -10.50 -33.75
N VAL A 252 -8.77 -9.78 -32.66
CA VAL A 252 -8.84 -8.30 -32.64
C VAL A 252 -7.47 -7.66 -32.38
N PHE A 253 -6.57 -8.40 -31.72
CA PHE A 253 -5.17 -8.03 -31.54
C PHE A 253 -4.26 -9.01 -32.28
N LEU A 254 -3.20 -8.48 -32.90
CA LEU A 254 -2.32 -9.23 -33.80
C LEU A 254 -0.86 -9.26 -33.32
N THR A 255 -0.60 -8.83 -32.08
CA THR A 255 0.75 -8.90 -31.52
C THR A 255 1.22 -10.37 -31.42
N PRO A 256 2.43 -10.70 -31.90
CA PRO A 256 3.01 -12.02 -31.69
C PRO A 256 3.54 -12.21 -30.26
N LYS A 257 3.69 -11.12 -29.50
CA LYS A 257 4.37 -11.06 -28.19
C LYS A 257 3.43 -10.47 -27.13
N PRO A 258 2.50 -11.25 -26.55
CA PRO A 258 1.42 -10.71 -25.72
C PRO A 258 1.94 -10.23 -24.36
N HIS A 259 2.84 -10.99 -23.74
CA HIS A 259 3.47 -10.64 -22.47
C HIS A 259 4.30 -9.35 -22.59
N GLU A 260 5.13 -9.22 -23.63
CA GLU A 260 5.94 -8.01 -23.85
C GLU A 260 5.07 -6.81 -24.21
N ALA A 261 4.02 -7.01 -25.01
CA ALA A 261 3.08 -5.96 -25.36
C ALA A 261 2.35 -5.42 -24.12
N ALA A 262 1.77 -6.30 -23.29
CA ALA A 262 1.11 -5.91 -22.05
C ALA A 262 2.07 -5.20 -21.09
N ARG A 263 3.30 -5.69 -20.96
CA ARG A 263 4.34 -5.06 -20.13
C ARG A 263 4.70 -3.66 -20.65
N ALA A 264 4.87 -3.51 -21.96
CA ALA A 264 5.19 -2.22 -22.57
C ALA A 264 4.07 -1.21 -22.36
N VAL A 265 2.80 -1.61 -22.54
CA VAL A 265 1.62 -0.76 -22.29
C VAL A 265 1.62 -0.24 -20.86
N VAL A 266 1.75 -1.11 -19.86
CA VAL A 266 1.79 -0.70 -18.45
C VAL A 266 3.01 0.21 -18.17
N ALA A 267 4.18 -0.14 -18.70
CA ALA A 267 5.40 0.63 -18.50
C ALA A 267 5.31 2.05 -19.07
N THR A 268 4.68 2.23 -20.24
CA THR A 268 4.47 3.57 -20.82
C THR A 268 3.59 4.44 -19.94
N CYS A 269 2.49 3.89 -19.41
CA CYS A 269 1.61 4.63 -18.49
C CYS A 269 2.33 4.99 -17.18
N MET A 270 3.12 4.07 -16.63
CA MET A 270 3.90 4.28 -15.41
C MET A 270 4.96 5.37 -15.54
N ALA A 271 5.42 5.65 -16.77
CA ALA A 271 6.42 6.68 -17.03
C ALA A 271 5.83 8.12 -17.08
N ILE A 272 4.51 8.27 -17.25
CA ILE A 272 3.83 9.58 -17.36
C ILE A 272 4.21 10.57 -16.23
N PRO A 273 4.27 10.18 -14.95
CA PRO A 273 4.61 11.08 -13.85
C PRO A 273 5.96 11.80 -14.01
N GLN A 274 6.88 11.24 -14.81
CA GLN A 274 8.24 11.77 -14.98
C GLN A 274 8.32 12.94 -15.96
N TRP A 275 7.33 13.10 -16.84
CA TRP A 275 7.38 14.09 -17.92
C TRP A 275 6.10 14.89 -18.08
N PHE A 276 4.96 14.43 -17.57
CA PHE A 276 3.70 15.18 -17.64
C PHE A 276 3.76 16.46 -16.81
N SER A 277 3.29 17.57 -17.38
CA SER A 277 3.19 18.88 -16.74
C SER A 277 1.77 19.42 -16.89
N GLU A 278 1.17 19.89 -15.80
CA GLU A 278 -0.17 20.52 -15.83
C GLU A 278 -0.17 21.83 -16.62
N ASP A 279 0.96 22.56 -16.62
CA ASP A 279 1.17 23.76 -17.44
C ASP A 279 1.57 23.45 -18.89
N GLY A 280 1.53 22.17 -19.28
CA GLY A 280 1.89 21.71 -20.61
C GLY A 280 0.83 21.99 -21.67
N SER A 281 1.13 21.63 -22.92
CA SER A 281 0.21 21.84 -24.06
C SER A 281 -0.88 20.79 -24.19
N SER A 282 -0.95 19.79 -23.30
CA SER A 282 -1.91 18.69 -23.40
C SER A 282 -2.60 18.43 -22.07
N THR A 283 -3.92 18.24 -22.10
CA THR A 283 -4.69 17.89 -20.90
C THR A 283 -4.46 16.44 -20.48
N ALA A 284 -4.91 16.08 -19.27
CA ALA A 284 -4.83 14.71 -18.77
C ALA A 284 -5.59 13.72 -19.68
N GLU A 285 -6.77 14.11 -20.14
CA GLU A 285 -7.63 13.34 -21.02
C GLU A 285 -7.02 13.18 -22.41
N GLU A 286 -6.38 14.23 -22.94
CA GLU A 286 -5.66 14.15 -24.21
C GLU A 286 -4.48 13.19 -24.14
N VAL A 287 -3.69 13.27 -23.06
CA VAL A 287 -2.57 12.33 -22.83
C VAL A 287 -3.07 10.90 -22.65
N ALA A 288 -4.15 10.68 -21.91
CA ALA A 288 -4.75 9.37 -21.75
C ALA A 288 -5.25 8.80 -23.08
N LYS A 289 -5.93 9.61 -23.89
CA LYS A 289 -6.37 9.23 -25.25
C LYS A 289 -5.20 8.85 -26.15
N GLN A 290 -4.10 9.62 -26.11
CA GLN A 290 -2.87 9.29 -26.85
C GLN A 290 -2.27 7.95 -26.41
N HIS A 291 -2.24 7.66 -25.10
CA HIS A 291 -1.74 6.38 -24.59
C HIS A 291 -2.61 5.19 -25.02
N VAL A 292 -3.93 5.37 -25.12
CA VAL A 292 -4.82 4.33 -25.67
C VAL A 292 -4.46 4.03 -27.13
N GLU A 293 -4.24 5.05 -27.97
CA GLU A 293 -3.86 4.86 -29.37
C GLU A 293 -2.50 4.16 -29.51
N ILE A 294 -1.49 4.59 -28.73
CA ILE A 294 -0.17 3.95 -28.68
C ILE A 294 -0.30 2.49 -28.22
N ALA A 295 -1.13 2.21 -27.22
CA ALA A 295 -1.34 0.86 -26.74
C ALA A 295 -1.99 -0.03 -27.81
N PHE A 296 -2.93 0.50 -28.60
CA PHE A 296 -3.49 -0.22 -29.74
C PHE A 296 -2.45 -0.52 -30.83
N ASP A 297 -1.50 0.38 -31.07
CA ASP A 297 -0.38 0.11 -31.97
C ASP A 297 0.52 -1.00 -31.44
N ILE A 298 0.86 -0.97 -30.14
CA ILE A 298 1.67 -2.00 -29.48
C ILE A 298 1.05 -3.40 -29.61
N VAL A 299 -0.27 -3.52 -29.42
CA VAL A 299 -0.98 -4.81 -29.57
C VAL A 299 -1.37 -5.13 -31.02
N ARG A 300 -1.01 -4.25 -31.97
CA ARG A 300 -1.32 -4.35 -33.40
C ARG A 300 -2.81 -4.48 -33.68
N CYS A 301 -3.64 -3.69 -33.01
CA CYS A 301 -5.08 -3.64 -33.28
C CYS A 301 -5.35 -2.89 -34.59
N PRO A 302 -5.97 -3.52 -35.61
CA PRO A 302 -6.33 -2.82 -36.84
C PRO A 302 -7.29 -1.67 -36.56
N ILE A 303 -7.11 -0.52 -37.22
CA ILE A 303 -7.94 0.70 -37.01
C ILE A 303 -9.45 0.39 -37.06
N ARG A 304 -9.89 -0.42 -38.03
CA ARG A 304 -11.31 -0.84 -38.18
C ARG A 304 -11.88 -1.64 -36.99
N ARG A 305 -11.03 -2.16 -36.11
CA ARG A 305 -11.40 -2.93 -34.91
C ARG A 305 -11.29 -2.09 -33.64
N ARG A 306 -10.72 -0.87 -33.70
CA ARG A 306 -10.64 0.04 -32.55
C ARG A 306 -12.05 0.53 -32.19
N PRO A 307 -12.38 0.62 -30.89
CA PRO A 307 -13.65 1.17 -30.44
C PRO A 307 -13.70 2.68 -30.72
N ASN A 308 -14.89 3.21 -31.01
CA ASN A 308 -15.13 4.64 -30.97
C ASN A 308 -15.51 5.01 -29.52
N LEU A 309 -14.56 5.60 -28.80
CA LEU A 309 -14.71 5.92 -27.37
C LEU A 309 -15.53 7.20 -27.13
N GLU A 310 -15.65 8.08 -28.12
CA GLU A 310 -16.34 9.38 -27.98
C GLU A 310 -17.86 9.25 -27.92
N LYS A 311 -18.44 8.17 -28.48
CA LYS A 311 -19.90 8.01 -28.63
C LYS A 311 -20.65 7.59 -27.36
N ARG A 312 -19.98 7.31 -26.23
CA ARG A 312 -20.64 6.80 -25.01
C ARG A 312 -20.96 7.86 -23.94
N HIS A 313 -20.48 9.10 -24.07
CA HIS A 313 -20.71 10.19 -23.09
C HIS A 313 -22.14 10.80 -23.10
N SER A 314 -23.15 10.11 -23.64
CA SER A 314 -24.52 10.64 -23.79
C SER A 314 -25.61 9.74 -23.19
N ARG A 315 -25.33 9.04 -22.10
CA ARG A 315 -26.35 8.32 -21.32
C ARG A 315 -26.26 8.63 -19.85
#